data_AF-A0A7W1DBE5-F1
#
_entry.id   AF-A0A7W1DBE5-F1
#
_cell.length_a   1.000
_cell.length_b   1.000
_cell.length_c   1.000
_cell.angle_alpha   90.00
_cell.angle_beta   90.00
_cell.angle_gamma   90.00
#
_symmetry.space_group_name_H-M   'P 1'
#
loop_
_entity.id
_entity.type
_entity.pdbx_description
1 polymer ?
#
loop_
_entity_poly.entity_id
_entity_poly.type
_entity_poly.pdbx_seq_one_letter_code
_entity_poly.pdbx_strand_id
1 'polypeptide(L)'
;MKTKKEKTQESDKAAAAQSVKAAPAAEAVSDEDFPNELGEPRWSVVSFENCVETGLTYDEAAQKLKKLAAEDVLGLCVVTDEAAAKILNSGKW
;
A
#
# COMPACT_ATOMS: atom_id res chain seq x y z
N MET A 1 58.47 -11.37 -1.12
CA MET A 1 57.85 -12.20 -2.16
C MET A 1 57.80 -13.65 -1.69
N LYS A 2 56.61 -14.17 -1.34
CA LYS A 2 56.16 -15.58 -1.39
C LYS A 2 54.82 -15.70 -0.66
N THR A 3 54.03 -16.65 -1.11
CA THR A 3 52.58 -16.64 -1.24
C THR A 3 51.89 -17.67 -0.33
N LYS A 4 50.70 -17.27 0.18
CA LYS A 4 49.41 -17.99 0.19
C LYS A 4 49.15 -19.17 1.16
N LYS A 5 47.87 -19.17 1.60
CA LYS A 5 46.98 -20.22 2.15
C LYS A 5 46.95 -20.36 3.68
N GLU A 6 45.80 -20.52 4.34
CA GLU A 6 44.36 -20.52 4.02
C GLU A 6 43.63 -20.63 5.39
N LYS A 7 42.29 -20.51 5.38
CA LYS A 7 41.32 -21.03 6.38
C LYS A 7 40.53 -19.97 7.18
N THR A 8 39.42 -19.53 6.57
CA THR A 8 38.00 -19.75 6.98
C THR A 8 37.80 -20.10 8.47
N GLN A 9 36.88 -19.54 9.26
CA GLN A 9 35.48 -19.19 9.01
C GLN A 9 34.90 -18.50 10.27
N GLU A 10 33.80 -17.76 10.08
CA GLU A 10 32.69 -17.52 11.01
C GLU A 10 32.96 -16.91 12.39
N SER A 11 32.40 -15.72 12.62
CA SER A 11 31.11 -15.67 13.33
C SER A 11 30.47 -14.31 13.15
N ASP A 12 29.36 -14.38 12.45
CA ASP A 12 28.31 -13.39 12.30
C ASP A 12 27.93 -12.76 13.64
N LYS A 13 27.94 -11.42 13.72
CA LYS A 13 27.25 -10.68 14.77
C LYS A 13 26.21 -9.80 14.12
N ALA A 14 25.11 -10.43 13.71
CA ALA A 14 23.88 -9.76 13.34
C ALA A 14 23.47 -8.76 14.42
N ALA A 15 23.43 -7.52 13.99
CA ALA A 15 22.88 -6.39 14.71
C ALA A 15 21.36 -6.52 14.82
N ALA A 16 20.85 -5.82 15.83
CA ALA A 16 19.48 -5.71 16.25
C ALA A 16 18.45 -5.49 15.12
N ALA A 17 17.32 -6.19 15.22
CA ALA A 17 16.01 -5.64 14.88
C ALA A 17 14.91 -6.49 15.54
N GLN A 18 14.53 -6.02 16.72
CA GLN A 18 13.18 -6.00 17.27
C GLN A 18 12.14 -6.92 16.62
N SER A 19 11.82 -7.99 17.34
CA SER A 19 10.60 -8.75 17.21
C SER A 19 9.40 -7.83 17.42
N VAL A 20 8.80 -7.34 16.32
CA VAL A 20 7.49 -6.71 16.36
C VAL A 20 6.45 -7.81 16.54
N LYS A 21 6.10 -7.95 17.82
CA LYS A 21 4.94 -8.61 18.37
C LYS A 21 3.74 -8.47 17.43
N ALA A 22 3.15 -9.62 17.12
CA ALA A 22 1.97 -9.83 16.30
C ALA A 22 0.95 -8.69 16.38
N ALA A 23 0.46 -8.30 15.20
CA ALA A 23 -0.70 -7.47 15.00
C ALA A 23 -1.81 -7.87 16.00
N PRO A 24 -2.27 -6.94 16.87
CA PRO A 24 -3.45 -7.24 17.65
C PRO A 24 -4.62 -7.37 16.69
N ALA A 25 -5.39 -8.41 16.95
CA ALA A 25 -6.66 -8.73 16.33
C ALA A 25 -7.48 -7.46 16.12
N ALA A 26 -8.04 -7.33 14.92
CA ALA A 26 -9.16 -6.47 14.66
C ALA A 26 -10.25 -6.81 15.68
N GLU A 27 -10.33 -6.00 16.74
CA GLU A 27 -11.41 -6.06 17.70
C GLU A 27 -12.67 -5.65 16.96
N ALA A 28 -13.67 -6.53 17.00
CA ALA A 28 -14.96 -6.35 16.37
C ALA A 28 -15.62 -5.08 16.93
N VAL A 29 -15.49 -3.98 16.19
CA VAL A 29 -16.26 -2.77 16.42
C VAL A 29 -17.72 -3.13 16.14
N SER A 30 -18.58 -2.89 17.11
CA SER A 30 -20.00 -3.17 17.02
C SER A 30 -20.61 -2.27 15.94
N ASP A 31 -21.29 -2.86 14.96
CA ASP A 31 -22.06 -2.19 13.91
C ASP A 31 -23.21 -1.37 14.51
N GLU A 32 -22.88 -0.20 15.05
CA GLU A 32 -23.84 0.90 15.00
C GLU A 32 -23.89 1.34 13.54
N ASP A 33 -25.09 1.26 12.93
CA ASP A 33 -25.42 1.65 11.56
C ASP A 33 -25.28 3.18 11.42
N PHE A 34 -24.05 3.66 11.59
CA PHE A 34 -23.69 5.02 11.28
C PHE A 34 -23.56 5.11 9.76
N PRO A 35 -24.22 6.07 9.11
CA PRO A 35 -24.04 6.29 7.69
C PRO A 35 -22.54 6.54 7.43
N ASN A 36 -21.92 5.61 6.71
CA ASN A 36 -20.49 5.61 6.45
C ASN A 36 -20.23 5.71 4.95
N GLU A 37 -19.47 6.72 4.54
CA GLU A 37 -19.17 7.03 3.14
C GLU A 37 -18.27 5.96 2.47
N LEU A 38 -17.65 5.06 3.24
CA LEU A 38 -16.81 3.99 2.69
C LEU A 38 -17.57 3.01 1.79
N GLY A 39 -18.88 2.83 2.02
CA GLY A 39 -19.75 1.99 1.19
C GLY A 39 -20.30 2.70 -0.05
N GLU A 40 -20.07 3.99 -0.22
CA GLU A 40 -20.57 4.75 -1.37
C GLU A 40 -19.63 4.58 -2.58
N PRO A 41 -20.17 4.45 -3.80
CA PRO A 41 -19.38 4.35 -5.03
C PRO A 41 -18.83 5.72 -5.44
N ARG A 42 -17.89 6.26 -4.66
CA ARG A 42 -17.30 7.61 -4.81
C ARG A 42 -15.78 7.63 -4.70
N TRP A 43 -15.17 6.44 -4.68
CA TRP A 43 -13.75 6.25 -4.51
C TRP A 43 -13.10 5.89 -5.84
N SER A 44 -11.88 6.38 -6.01
CA SER A 44 -11.06 6.21 -7.19
C SER A 44 -9.69 5.69 -6.80
N VAL A 45 -9.12 4.81 -7.61
CA VAL A 45 -7.72 4.43 -7.53
C VAL A 45 -6.95 5.22 -8.59
N VAL A 46 -5.95 5.96 -8.15
CA VAL A 46 -5.06 6.74 -9.02
C VAL A 46 -3.65 6.20 -8.92
N SER A 47 -2.91 6.27 -10.03
CA SER A 47 -1.46 6.12 -10.09
C SER A 47 -0.81 7.49 -10.19
N PHE A 48 0.52 7.54 -10.26
CA PHE A 48 1.25 8.78 -10.51
C PHE A 48 0.91 9.43 -11.86
N GLU A 49 0.52 8.66 -12.86
CA GLU A 49 0.35 9.16 -14.23
C GLU A 49 -1.11 9.32 -14.62
N ASN A 50 -2.02 8.55 -14.01
CA ASN A 50 -3.41 8.52 -14.43
C ASN A 50 -4.38 8.09 -13.32
N CYS A 51 -5.66 8.30 -13.57
CA CYS A 51 -6.71 7.61 -12.84
C CYS A 51 -6.90 6.21 -13.43
N VAL A 52 -6.80 5.18 -12.58
CA VAL A 52 -6.90 3.78 -12.99
C VAL A 52 -8.35 3.34 -13.04
N GLU A 53 -9.14 3.74 -12.03
CA GLU A 53 -10.56 3.37 -11.91
C GLU A 53 -11.28 4.33 -10.95
N THR A 54 -12.57 4.58 -11.19
CA THR A 54 -13.42 5.53 -10.45
C THR A 54 -14.76 4.90 -10.07
N GLY A 55 -15.50 5.50 -9.14
CA GLY A 55 -16.86 5.06 -8.80
C GLY A 55 -16.89 3.71 -8.05
N LEU A 56 -15.82 3.42 -7.30
CA LEU A 56 -15.70 2.24 -6.46
C LEU A 56 -16.17 2.55 -5.04
N THR A 57 -16.60 1.52 -4.31
CA THR A 57 -16.59 1.57 -2.85
C THR A 57 -15.15 1.55 -2.33
N TYR A 58 -14.93 1.94 -1.08
CA TYR A 58 -13.59 1.93 -0.50
C TYR A 58 -13.00 0.52 -0.46
N ASP A 59 -13.80 -0.51 -0.16
CA ASP A 59 -13.34 -1.89 -0.13
C ASP A 59 -12.91 -2.36 -1.53
N GLU A 60 -13.70 -2.08 -2.56
CA GLU A 60 -13.35 -2.38 -3.94
C GLU A 60 -12.08 -1.64 -4.39
N ALA A 61 -11.95 -0.35 -4.03
CA ALA A 61 -10.75 0.44 -4.30
C ALA A 61 -9.51 -0.14 -3.58
N ALA A 62 -9.66 -0.60 -2.34
CA ALA A 62 -8.58 -1.23 -1.58
C ALA A 62 -8.17 -2.58 -2.18
N GLN A 63 -9.13 -3.39 -2.63
CA GLN A 63 -8.86 -4.64 -3.35
C GLN A 63 -8.13 -4.36 -4.66
N LYS A 64 -8.57 -3.35 -5.40
CA LYS A 64 -7.95 -2.95 -6.66
C LYS A 64 -6.52 -2.45 -6.45
N LEU A 65 -6.28 -1.64 -5.42
CA LEU A 65 -4.96 -1.16 -5.05
C LEU A 65 -4.02 -2.33 -4.71
N LYS A 66 -4.49 -3.31 -3.92
CA LYS A 66 -3.69 -4.53 -3.61
C LYS A 66 -3.32 -5.31 -4.87
N LYS A 67 -4.26 -5.45 -5.80
CA LYS A 67 -4.02 -6.14 -7.07
C LYS A 67 -2.95 -5.43 -7.90
N LEU A 68 -3.07 -4.11 -8.07
CA LEU A 68 -2.12 -3.31 -8.83
C LEU A 68 -0.75 -3.24 -8.16
N ALA A 69 -0.70 -3.22 -6.83
CA ALA A 69 0.56 -3.29 -6.08
C ALA A 69 1.26 -4.64 -6.28
N ALA A 70 0.51 -5.74 -6.42
CA ALA A 70 1.06 -7.05 -6.76
C ALA A 70 1.56 -7.14 -8.21
N GLU A 71 1.10 -6.23 -9.08
CA GLU A 71 1.58 -6.04 -10.46
C GLU A 71 2.76 -5.04 -10.54
N ASP A 72 3.38 -4.69 -9.40
CA ASP A 72 4.52 -3.75 -9.29
C ASP A 72 4.20 -2.31 -9.77
N VAL A 73 2.91 -1.93 -9.77
CA VAL A 73 2.50 -0.56 -10.09
C VAL A 73 2.78 0.34 -8.89
N LEU A 74 3.65 1.33 -9.10
CA LEU A 74 4.05 2.29 -8.07
C LEU A 74 3.12 3.51 -8.02
N GLY A 75 3.13 4.21 -6.88
CA GLY A 75 2.42 5.48 -6.72
C GLY A 75 0.90 5.35 -6.68
N LEU A 76 0.39 4.19 -6.24
CA LEU A 76 -1.04 3.95 -6.12
C LEU A 76 -1.62 4.64 -4.87
N CYS A 77 -2.75 5.32 -5.03
CA CYS A 77 -3.49 5.93 -3.94
C CYS A 77 -5.00 5.75 -4.14
N VAL A 78 -5.73 5.60 -3.02
CA VAL A 78 -7.20 5.67 -3.00
C VAL A 78 -7.57 7.10 -2.65
N VAL A 79 -8.32 7.74 -3.52
CA VAL A 79 -8.81 9.12 -3.36
C VAL A 79 -10.30 9.17 -3.67
N THR A 80 -10.97 10.27 -3.36
CA THR A 80 -12.35 10.49 -3.82
C THR A 80 -12.38 10.82 -5.32
N ASP A 81 -13.50 10.55 -5.97
CA ASP A 81 -13.70 10.88 -7.39
C ASP A 81 -13.49 12.38 -7.68
N GLU A 82 -13.85 13.25 -6.73
CA GLU A 82 -13.61 14.69 -6.83
C GLU A 82 -12.10 15.01 -6.88
N ALA A 83 -11.30 14.35 -6.04
CA ALA A 83 -9.85 14.52 -6.04
C ALA A 83 -9.23 13.94 -7.32
N ALA A 84 -9.69 12.77 -7.75
CA ALA A 84 -9.27 12.18 -9.03
C ALA A 84 -9.57 13.09 -10.22
N ALA A 85 -10.74 13.72 -10.25
CA ALA A 85 -11.09 14.69 -11.29
C ALA A 85 -10.15 15.90 -11.31
N LYS A 86 -9.78 16.45 -10.15
CA LYS A 86 -8.82 17.56 -10.05
C LYS A 86 -7.43 17.14 -10.55
N ILE A 87 -7.00 15.93 -10.20
CA ILE A 87 -5.73 15.34 -10.65
C ILE A 87 -5.68 15.26 -12.19
N LEU A 88 -6.74 14.75 -12.82
CA LEU A 88 -6.82 14.61 -14.27
C LEU A 88 -6.92 15.97 -14.97
N ASN A 89 -7.64 16.92 -14.39
CA ASN A 89 -7.90 18.22 -15.00
C ASN A 89 -6.74 19.21 -14.80
N SER A 90 -5.82 18.96 -13.86
CA SER A 90 -4.64 19.81 -13.62
C SER A 90 -3.57 19.67 -14.71
N GLY A 91 -3.59 18.61 -15.53
CA GLY A 91 -2.69 18.41 -16.68
C GLY A 91 -1.18 18.34 -16.37
N LYS A 92 -0.80 18.49 -15.10
CA LYS A 92 0.56 18.41 -14.54
C LYS A 92 0.46 18.52 -13.02
N TRP A 93 1.28 17.74 -12.32
CA TRP A 93 1.75 18.02 -10.96
C TRP A 93 3.27 18.17 -11.05
#